data_AF-A0A963WU77-F1
#
_entry.id   AF-A0A963WU77-F1
#
_cell.length_a   1.000
_cell.length_b   1.000
_cell.length_c   1.000
_cell.angle_alpha   90.00
_cell.angle_beta   90.00
_cell.angle_gamma   90.00
#
_symmetry.space_group_name_H-M   'P 1'
#
loop_
_entity.id
_entity.type
_entity.pdbx_description
1 polymer ?
#
loop_
_entity_poly.entity_id
_entity_poly.type
_entity_poly.pdbx_seq_one_letter_code
_entity_poly.pdbx_strand_id
1 'polypeptide(L)'
;MKKLAYTAALSAFALTLAACGSSEDASDDAMADTAEMPADEAMEGVSEEPAADAAAAAEDAAAGAEAAADEAAASADEAADAAGDAAEAAASDVLDAAKAAGKEKAKEVAADAINKM
;
A
#
# COMPACT_ATOMS: atom_id res chain seq x y z
N MET A 1 70.16 -20.96 -37.50
CA MET A 1 69.04 -21.45 -38.34
C MET A 1 67.72 -21.63 -37.58
N LYS A 2 67.48 -20.98 -36.42
CA LYS A 2 66.21 -21.11 -35.66
C LYS A 2 65.21 -19.97 -35.93
N LYS A 3 65.67 -18.89 -36.56
CA LYS A 3 64.88 -17.67 -36.82
C LYS A 3 63.89 -17.83 -37.99
N LEU A 4 64.18 -18.76 -38.91
CA LEU A 4 63.33 -19.05 -40.07
C LEU A 4 62.10 -19.89 -39.70
N ALA A 5 62.18 -20.68 -38.62
CA ALA A 5 61.06 -21.48 -38.14
C ALA A 5 59.96 -20.59 -37.51
N TYR A 6 60.35 -19.54 -36.79
CA TYR A 6 59.40 -18.61 -36.18
C TYR A 6 58.66 -17.75 -37.21
N THR A 7 59.32 -17.33 -38.29
CA THR A 7 58.68 -16.54 -39.35
C THR A 7 57.66 -17.36 -40.14
N ALA A 8 57.93 -18.65 -40.37
CA ALA A 8 57.00 -19.54 -41.06
C ALA A 8 55.76 -19.88 -40.21
N ALA A 9 55.93 -20.04 -38.89
CA ALA A 9 54.82 -20.27 -37.98
C ALA A 9 53.90 -19.03 -37.86
N LEU A 10 54.48 -17.83 -37.82
CA LEU A 10 53.71 -16.59 -37.77
C LEU A 10 52.91 -16.34 -39.06
N SER A 11 53.49 -16.65 -40.22
CA SER A 11 52.79 -16.52 -41.51
C SER A 11 51.66 -17.53 -41.66
N ALA A 12 51.83 -18.76 -41.14
CA ALA A 12 50.78 -19.77 -41.15
C ALA A 12 49.60 -19.36 -40.25
N PHE A 13 49.89 -18.81 -39.06
CA PHE A 13 48.85 -18.34 -38.14
C PHE A 13 48.09 -17.11 -38.70
N ALA A 14 48.80 -16.22 -39.41
CA ALA A 14 48.19 -15.08 -40.09
C ALA A 14 47.29 -15.51 -41.26
N LEU A 15 47.68 -16.54 -42.02
CA LEU A 15 46.87 -17.11 -43.10
C LEU A 15 45.63 -17.85 -42.57
N THR A 16 45.74 -18.56 -41.44
CA THR A 16 44.57 -19.19 -40.78
C THR A 16 43.65 -18.19 -40.10
N LEU A 17 44.17 -17.07 -39.60
CA LEU A 17 43.36 -15.98 -39.03
C LEU A 17 42.68 -15.17 -40.14
N ALA A 18 43.31 -15.01 -41.30
CA ALA A 18 42.69 -14.44 -42.49
C ALA A 18 41.63 -15.38 -43.10
N ALA A 19 41.76 -16.70 -42.93
CA ALA A 19 40.72 -17.67 -43.32
C ALA A 19 39.60 -17.79 -42.28
N CYS A 20 39.83 -17.39 -41.02
CA CYS A 20 38.82 -17.29 -39.95
C CYS A 20 38.30 -15.85 -39.76
N GLY A 21 38.71 -14.92 -40.64
CA GLY A 21 38.46 -13.48 -40.53
C GLY A 21 38.41 -12.77 -41.89
N SER A 22 38.19 -13.53 -42.97
CA SER A 22 37.74 -12.97 -44.25
C SER A 22 36.31 -12.54 -44.01
N SER A 23 36.13 -11.26 -43.69
CA SER A 23 34.84 -10.59 -43.60
C SER A 23 34.10 -10.71 -44.93
N GLU A 24 33.38 -11.82 -45.11
CA GLU A 24 32.00 -11.65 -45.54
C GLU A 24 31.37 -10.70 -44.51
N ASP A 25 30.68 -9.68 -45.01
CA ASP A 25 29.86 -8.81 -44.20
C ASP A 25 28.77 -9.68 -43.52
N ALA A 26 29.11 -10.22 -42.34
CA ALA A 26 28.21 -11.00 -41.51
C ALA A 26 27.22 -10.08 -40.76
N SER A 27 27.06 -8.83 -41.21
CA SER A 27 26.04 -7.92 -40.72
C SER A 27 24.84 -7.88 -41.66
N ASP A 28 25.03 -8.06 -42.98
CA ASP A 28 23.91 -8.08 -43.94
C ASP A 28 23.22 -9.45 -44.10
N ASP A 29 23.94 -10.58 -44.07
CA ASP A 29 23.33 -11.94 -44.20
C ASP A 29 22.90 -12.54 -42.84
N ALA A 30 23.43 -11.99 -41.75
CA ALA A 30 23.01 -12.28 -40.38
C ALA A 30 22.40 -11.05 -39.70
N MET A 31 21.63 -10.25 -40.46
CA MET A 31 20.41 -9.67 -39.90
C MET A 31 19.57 -10.87 -39.45
N ALA A 32 19.82 -11.37 -38.24
CA ALA A 32 18.85 -12.19 -37.55
C ALA A 32 17.56 -11.36 -37.63
N ASP A 33 16.61 -11.81 -38.46
CA ASP A 33 15.28 -11.22 -38.56
C ASP A 33 14.89 -10.86 -37.13
N THR A 34 14.91 -9.56 -36.84
CA THR A 34 14.93 -9.09 -35.47
C THR A 34 13.54 -9.31 -34.93
N ALA A 35 13.31 -10.53 -34.44
CA ALA A 35 12.10 -10.96 -33.77
C ALA A 35 10.82 -10.30 -34.35
N GLU A 36 10.63 -10.38 -35.68
CA GLU A 36 9.35 -10.06 -36.32
C GLU A 36 8.36 -11.23 -36.15
N MET A 37 8.58 -12.12 -35.17
CA MET A 37 7.49 -12.92 -34.62
C MET A 37 6.68 -11.95 -33.75
N PRO A 38 5.46 -11.56 -34.15
CA PRO A 38 4.59 -10.75 -33.32
C PRO A 38 4.50 -11.37 -31.94
N ALA A 39 4.51 -10.54 -30.89
CA ALA A 39 4.41 -11.02 -29.51
C ALA A 39 3.20 -11.95 -29.32
N ASP A 40 2.15 -11.76 -30.12
CA ASP A 40 0.96 -12.62 -30.17
C ASP A 40 1.25 -14.04 -30.68
N GLU A 41 2.12 -14.25 -31.68
CA GLU A 41 2.51 -15.59 -32.15
C GLU A 41 3.40 -16.33 -31.13
N ALA A 42 4.21 -15.59 -30.36
CA ALA A 42 4.97 -16.17 -29.25
C ALA A 42 4.09 -16.56 -28.04
N MET A 43 2.91 -15.92 -27.92
CA MET A 43 1.90 -16.20 -26.89
C MET A 43 0.86 -17.23 -27.36
N GLU A 44 0.88 -17.64 -28.63
CA GLU A 44 -0.08 -18.60 -29.18
C GLU A 44 0.07 -19.96 -28.47
N GLY A 45 -0.99 -20.40 -27.79
CA GLY A 45 -0.98 -21.64 -26.98
C GLY A 45 -0.73 -21.44 -25.49
N VAL A 46 -0.43 -20.22 -25.02
CA VAL A 46 -0.44 -19.88 -23.60
C VAL A 46 -1.89 -19.64 -23.17
N SER A 47 -2.52 -20.65 -22.58
CA SER A 47 -3.87 -20.56 -22.00
C SER A 47 -3.86 -20.54 -20.47
N GLU A 48 -2.68 -20.59 -19.85
CA GLU A 48 -2.53 -20.64 -18.40
C GLU A 48 -2.85 -19.27 -17.81
N GLU A 49 -3.74 -19.26 -16.81
CA GLU A 49 -3.97 -18.05 -16.02
C GLU A 49 -2.73 -17.74 -15.17
N PRO A 50 -2.39 -16.45 -14.97
CA PRO A 50 -1.31 -16.09 -14.08
C PRO A 50 -1.56 -16.66 -12.68
N ALA A 51 -0.53 -17.29 -12.12
CA ALA A 51 -0.62 -17.83 -10.77
C ALA A 51 -0.91 -16.70 -9.77
N ALA A 52 -1.84 -16.96 -8.85
CA ALA A 52 -2.18 -15.99 -7.81
C ALA A 52 -0.98 -15.72 -6.90
N ASP A 53 -0.72 -14.44 -6.63
CA ASP A 53 0.28 -14.02 -5.66
C ASP A 53 -0.35 -13.94 -4.26
N ALA A 54 -0.07 -14.95 -3.44
CA ALA A 54 -0.56 -15.00 -2.06
C ALA A 54 0.02 -13.89 -1.18
N ALA A 55 1.22 -13.39 -1.48
CA ALA A 55 1.82 -12.30 -0.73
C ALA A 55 1.10 -10.97 -1.01
N ALA A 56 0.77 -10.70 -2.27
CA ALA A 56 -0.02 -9.54 -2.64
C ALA A 56 -1.42 -9.54 -1.99
N ALA A 57 -2.08 -10.70 -1.96
CA ALA A 57 -3.38 -10.85 -1.29
C ALA A 57 -3.30 -10.63 0.23
N ALA A 58 -2.19 -11.06 0.86
CA ALA A 58 -1.97 -10.84 2.28
C ALA A 58 -1.69 -9.37 2.62
N GLU A 59 -0.96 -8.65 1.76
CA GLU A 59 -0.67 -7.23 1.91
C GLU A 59 -1.94 -6.37 1.79
N ASP A 60 -2.79 -6.66 0.80
CA ASP A 60 -4.09 -6.00 0.64
C ASP A 60 -5.02 -6.22 1.85
N ALA A 61 -5.06 -7.46 2.35
CA ALA A 61 -5.82 -7.79 3.55
C ALA A 61 -5.30 -7.07 4.80
N ALA A 62 -3.98 -6.92 4.95
CA ALA A 62 -3.38 -6.16 6.05
C ALA A 62 -3.72 -4.67 5.96
N ALA A 63 -3.59 -4.07 4.78
CA ALA A 63 -3.96 -2.67 4.55
C ALA A 63 -5.45 -2.42 4.83
N GLY A 64 -6.33 -3.34 4.42
CA GLY A 64 -7.76 -3.27 4.72
C GLY A 64 -8.07 -3.37 6.22
N ALA A 65 -7.35 -4.22 6.95
CA ALA A 65 -7.51 -4.34 8.40
C ALA A 65 -7.07 -3.07 9.15
N GLU A 66 -6.00 -2.43 8.70
CA GLU A 66 -5.48 -1.21 9.31
C GLU A 66 -6.42 -0.02 9.09
N ALA A 67 -6.94 0.14 7.86
CA ALA A 67 -7.97 1.13 7.55
C ALA A 67 -9.25 0.92 8.37
N ALA A 68 -9.68 -0.33 8.54
CA ALA A 68 -10.84 -0.65 9.38
C ALA A 68 -10.61 -0.33 10.87
N ALA A 69 -9.38 -0.51 11.36
CA ALA A 69 -9.01 -0.18 12.73
C ALA A 69 -9.03 1.34 12.97
N ASP A 70 -8.51 2.13 12.02
CA ASP A 70 -8.55 3.60 12.09
C ASP A 70 -9.99 4.13 12.10
N GLU A 71 -10.85 3.62 11.21
CA GLU A 71 -12.26 4.03 11.15
C GLU A 71 -13.01 3.67 12.45
N ALA A 72 -12.72 2.49 13.02
CA ALA A 72 -13.29 2.08 14.29
C ALA A 72 -12.82 2.96 15.45
N ALA A 73 -11.55 3.39 15.45
CA ALA A 73 -11.02 4.31 16.45
C ALA A 73 -11.68 5.69 16.36
N ALA A 74 -11.83 6.24 15.15
CA ALA A 74 -12.54 7.51 14.92
C ALA A 74 -14.00 7.44 15.41
N SER A 75 -14.70 6.35 15.06
CA SER A 75 -16.08 6.13 15.50
C SER A 75 -16.20 6.03 17.02
N ALA A 76 -15.21 5.44 17.70
CA ALA A 76 -15.19 5.34 19.15
C ALA A 76 -14.95 6.69 19.83
N ASP A 77 -14.13 7.56 19.24
CA ASP A 77 -13.87 8.92 19.73
C ASP A 77 -15.14 9.78 19.64
N GLU A 78 -15.82 9.77 18.48
CA GLU A 78 -17.10 10.47 18.31
C GLU A 78 -18.18 9.98 19.30
N ALA A 79 -18.23 8.67 19.55
CA ALA A 79 -19.16 8.11 20.53
C ALA A 79 -18.83 8.54 21.97
N ALA A 80 -17.54 8.68 22.30
CA ALA A 80 -17.09 9.14 23.60
C ALA A 80 -17.44 10.62 23.83
N ASP A 81 -17.23 11.47 22.81
CA ASP A 81 -17.61 12.89 22.85
C ASP A 81 -19.13 13.05 23.03
N ALA A 82 -19.93 12.33 22.25
CA ALA A 82 -21.39 12.38 22.37
C ALA A 82 -21.88 11.91 23.76
N ALA A 83 -21.22 10.92 24.35
CA ALA A 83 -21.51 10.47 25.71
C ALA A 83 -21.13 11.53 26.77
N GLY A 84 -20.01 12.23 26.55
CA GLY A 84 -19.56 13.36 27.38
C GLY A 84 -20.58 14.50 27.39
N ASP A 85 -21.02 14.94 26.21
CA ASP A 85 -22.02 16.00 26.04
C ASP A 85 -23.34 15.63 26.73
N ALA A 86 -23.79 14.38 26.56
CA ALA A 86 -25.01 13.89 27.20
C ALA A 86 -24.89 13.87 28.74
N ALA A 87 -23.72 13.49 29.27
CA ALA A 87 -23.47 13.50 30.71
C ALA A 87 -23.45 14.92 31.28
N GLU A 88 -22.84 15.88 30.56
CA GLU A 88 -22.82 17.29 30.97
C GLU A 88 -24.24 17.88 31.00
N ALA A 89 -25.04 17.63 29.95
CA ALA A 89 -26.43 18.06 29.90
C ALA A 89 -27.24 17.49 31.08
N ALA A 90 -27.11 16.18 31.34
CA ALA A 90 -27.80 15.54 32.47
C ALA A 90 -27.36 16.12 33.82
N ALA A 91 -26.07 16.42 34.01
CA ALA A 91 -25.58 17.05 35.22
C ALA A 91 -26.15 18.47 35.41
N SER A 92 -26.24 19.25 34.34
CA SER A 92 -26.86 20.57 34.36
C SER A 92 -28.33 20.51 34.75
N ASP A 93 -29.09 19.58 34.15
CA ASP A 93 -30.51 19.38 34.45
C ASP A 93 -30.74 19.02 35.93
N VAL A 94 -29.90 18.13 36.48
CA VAL A 94 -29.97 17.75 37.90
C VAL A 94 -29.69 18.95 38.82
N LEU A 95 -28.68 19.77 38.49
CA LEU A 95 -28.36 20.97 39.27
C LEU A 95 -29.51 21.98 39.26
N ASP A 96 -30.16 22.18 38.11
CA ASP A 96 -31.26 23.11 37.98
C ASP A 96 -32.54 22.61 38.68
N ALA A 97 -32.83 21.31 38.59
CA ALA A 97 -33.89 20.67 39.37
C ALA A 97 -33.65 20.81 40.88
N ALA A 98 -32.41 20.59 41.35
CA ALA A 98 -32.05 20.74 42.76
C ALA A 98 -32.21 22.19 43.24
N LYS A 99 -31.79 23.18 42.43
CA LYS A 99 -32.00 24.61 42.74
C LYS A 99 -33.49 24.96 42.81
N ALA A 100 -34.31 24.43 41.90
CA ALA A 100 -35.75 24.66 41.90
C ALA A 100 -36.41 24.10 43.16
N ALA A 101 -36.11 22.85 43.51
CA ALA A 101 -36.61 22.20 44.72
C ALA A 101 -36.18 22.94 46.00
N GLY A 102 -34.92 23.37 46.07
CA GLY A 102 -34.40 24.15 47.20
C GLY A 102 -35.11 25.50 47.37
N LYS A 103 -35.41 26.20 46.27
CA LYS A 103 -36.17 27.46 46.29
C LYS A 103 -37.61 27.26 46.74
N GLU A 104 -38.26 26.16 46.35
CA GLU A 104 -39.61 25.83 46.79
C GLU A 104 -39.65 25.52 48.29
N LYS A 105 -38.73 24.69 48.78
CA LYS A 105 -38.57 24.39 50.21
C LYS A 105 -38.32 25.64 51.04
N ALA A 106 -37.48 26.57 50.56
CA ALA A 106 -37.22 27.83 51.25
C ALA A 106 -38.49 28.72 51.36
N LYS A 107 -39.34 28.74 50.33
CA LYS A 107 -40.61 29.47 50.37
C LYS A 107 -41.61 28.83 51.35
N GLU A 108 -41.68 27.51 51.38
CA GLU A 108 -42.54 26.75 52.31
C GLU A 108 -42.16 27.06 53.78
N VAL A 109 -40.88 26.99 54.10
CA VAL A 109 -40.37 27.30 55.45
C VAL A 109 -40.62 28.76 55.83
N ALA A 110 -40.44 29.71 54.89
CA ALA A 110 -40.73 31.12 55.13
C ALA A 110 -42.22 31.36 55.38
N ALA A 111 -43.12 30.66 54.69
CA ALA A 111 -44.57 30.77 54.89
C ALA A 111 -45.03 30.17 56.24
N ASP A 112 -44.47 29.04 56.69
CA ASP A 112 -44.77 28.47 58.02
C ASP A 112 -44.32 29.42 59.15
N ALA A 113 -43.15 30.03 59.00
CA ALA A 113 -42.60 30.94 60.00
C ALA A 113 -43.46 32.20 60.20
N ILE A 114 -44.02 32.75 59.11
CA ILE A 114 -44.91 33.92 59.17
C ILE A 114 -46.24 33.59 59.83
N ASN A 115 -46.83 32.42 59.55
CA ASN A 115 -48.13 32.02 60.11
C ASN A 115 -48.09 31.63 61.61
N LYS A 116 -46.89 31.44 62.17
CA LYS A 116 -46.68 31.11 63.60
C LYS A 116 -46.38 32.32 64.50
N MET A 117 -46.21 33.51 63.93
CA MET A 117 -46.08 34.78 64.66
C MET A 117 -47.44 35.46 64.83
#